data_AF-A0A0F6AIF2-F1
#
_entry.id   AF-A0A0F6AIF2-F1
#
_cell.length_a   1.000
_cell.length_b   1.000
_cell.length_c   1.000
_cell.angle_alpha   90.00
_cell.angle_beta   90.00
_cell.angle_gamma   90.00
#
_symmetry.space_group_name_H-M   'P 1'
#
loop_
_entity.id
_entity.type
_entity.pdbx_description
1 polymer ?
#
loop_
_entity_poly.entity_id
_entity_poly.type
_entity_poly.pdbx_seq_one_letter_code
_entity_poly.pdbx_strand_id
1 'polypeptide(L)'
;MEAKEQDSIYRPKDDELVSRINAYHTVMKEKRNIELSLDLFKDKEWAERLGSTQELEQAHKVISTSLEKAIMSFSDSDLKKASEQKLLDDTQLHEMRINQAKVKLGTLRQSQDSYEKKHGKSI
;
A
#
# COMPACT_ATOMS: atom_id res chain seq x y z
N MET A 1 -15.25 24.28 -2.30
CA MET A 1 -14.94 23.28 -1.27
C MET A 1 -13.67 22.57 -1.71
N GLU A 2 -12.54 22.89 -1.11
CA GLU A 2 -11.27 22.21 -1.39
C GLU A 2 -11.33 20.81 -0.77
N ALA A 3 -11.49 19.76 -1.59
CA ALA A 3 -11.22 18.39 -1.17
C ALA A 3 -9.70 18.23 -1.03
N LYS A 4 -9.13 18.72 0.07
CA LYS A 4 -7.72 18.56 0.41
C LYS A 4 -7.48 17.13 0.94
N GLU A 5 -6.62 16.41 0.22
CA GLU A 5 -5.75 15.33 0.73
C GLU A 5 -6.41 14.13 1.42
N GLN A 6 -7.22 13.34 0.70
CA GLN A 6 -7.51 11.95 1.10
C GLN A 6 -6.85 10.90 0.20
N ASP A 7 -5.66 11.19 -0.33
CA ASP A 7 -4.90 10.26 -1.19
C ASP A 7 -4.19 9.14 -0.41
N SER A 8 -4.49 8.99 0.89
CA SER A 8 -3.90 7.95 1.72
C SER A 8 -4.71 7.67 2.98
N ILE A 9 -4.88 6.37 3.27
CA ILE A 9 -5.34 5.86 4.56
C ILE A 9 -4.16 5.52 5.51
N TYR A 10 -2.91 5.60 5.04
CA TYR A 10 -1.73 5.53 5.90
C TYR A 10 -1.60 6.85 6.69
N ARG A 11 -1.94 6.80 7.98
CA ARG A 11 -1.97 7.96 8.89
C ARG A 11 -1.42 7.58 10.27
N PRO A 12 -0.09 7.53 10.43
CA PRO A 12 0.49 7.34 11.75
C PRO A 12 0.18 8.55 12.64
N LYS A 13 0.03 8.31 13.96
CA LYS A 13 -0.27 9.36 14.94
C LYS A 13 0.86 10.36 15.09
N ASP A 14 2.09 9.87 14.96
CA ASP A 14 3.36 10.59 15.05
C ASP A 14 4.42 9.81 14.24
N ASP A 15 5.63 10.36 14.14
CA ASP A 15 6.73 9.76 13.38
C ASP A 15 7.43 8.59 14.12
N GLU A 16 6.94 8.21 15.31
CA GLU A 16 7.54 7.11 16.05
C GLU A 16 7.33 5.76 15.34
N LEU A 17 8.30 4.87 15.51
CA LEU A 17 8.30 3.55 14.87
C LEU A 17 7.02 2.76 15.16
N VAL A 18 6.54 2.78 16.41
CA VAL A 18 5.33 2.08 16.84
C VAL A 18 4.09 2.63 16.12
N SER A 19 3.96 3.95 16.05
CA SER A 19 2.83 4.61 15.35
C SER A 19 2.82 4.29 13.87
N ARG A 20 3.99 4.29 13.23
CA ARG A 20 4.14 3.88 11.82
C ARG A 20 3.77 2.42 11.61
N ILE A 21 4.22 1.49 12.47
CA ILE A 21 3.86 0.07 12.40
C ILE A 21 2.36 -0.15 12.56
N ASN A 22 1.74 0.53 13.53
CA ASN A 22 0.30 0.43 13.75
C ASN A 22 -0.49 0.93 12.53
N ALA A 23 -0.09 2.05 11.94
CA ALA A 23 -0.69 2.54 10.70
C ALA A 23 -0.48 1.57 9.52
N TYR A 24 0.71 0.96 9.40
CA TYR A 24 0.98 -0.07 8.41
C TYR A 24 0.03 -1.28 8.56
N HIS A 25 -0.18 -1.78 9.77
CA HIS A 25 -1.11 -2.89 10.02
C HIS A 25 -2.55 -2.55 9.64
N THR A 26 -3.00 -1.32 9.91
CA THR A 26 -4.31 -0.84 9.47
C THR A 26 -4.43 -0.90 7.94
N VAL A 27 -3.45 -0.40 7.20
CA VAL A 27 -3.47 -0.43 5.74
C VAL A 27 -3.45 -1.88 5.20
N MET A 28 -2.65 -2.76 5.80
CA MET A 28 -2.62 -4.18 5.44
C MET A 28 -3.95 -4.88 5.68
N LYS A 29 -4.64 -4.55 6.77
CA LYS A 29 -5.99 -5.05 7.06
C LYS A 29 -6.97 -4.57 5.99
N GLU A 30 -6.98 -3.28 5.68
CA GLU A 30 -7.87 -2.75 4.64
C GLU A 30 -7.56 -3.32 3.25
N LYS A 31 -6.29 -3.60 2.94
CA LYS A 31 -5.91 -4.31 1.72
C LYS A 31 -6.56 -5.69 1.64
N ARG A 32 -6.48 -6.48 2.72
CA ARG A 32 -7.13 -7.79 2.77
C ARG A 32 -8.65 -7.68 2.64
N ASN A 33 -9.26 -6.68 3.28
CA ASN A 33 -10.70 -6.44 3.18
C ASN A 33 -11.13 -6.13 1.74
N ILE A 34 -10.43 -5.23 1.04
CA ILE A 34 -10.81 -4.86 -0.32
C ILE A 34 -10.55 -6.00 -1.32
N GLU A 35 -9.47 -6.78 -1.13
CA GLU A 35 -9.22 -7.99 -1.94
C GLU A 35 -10.36 -9.00 -1.77
N LEU A 36 -10.80 -9.21 -0.52
CA LEU A 36 -11.96 -10.07 -0.24
C LEU A 36 -13.25 -9.51 -0.86
N SER A 37 -13.50 -8.21 -0.78
CA SER A 37 -14.66 -7.58 -1.42
C SER A 37 -14.66 -7.75 -2.94
N LEU A 38 -13.49 -7.61 -3.59
CA LEU A 38 -13.35 -7.84 -5.02
C LEU A 38 -13.60 -9.29 -5.42
N ASP A 39 -13.17 -10.25 -4.58
CA ASP A 39 -13.45 -11.66 -4.81
C ASP A 39 -14.93 -12.00 -4.60
N LEU A 40 -15.55 -11.46 -3.54
CA LEU A 40 -16.97 -11.64 -3.24
C LEU A 40 -17.89 -10.91 -4.22
N PHE A 41 -17.42 -9.88 -4.92
CA PHE A 41 -18.23 -9.19 -5.93
C PHE A 41 -18.68 -10.13 -7.07
N LYS A 42 -17.99 -11.26 -7.27
CA LYS A 42 -18.38 -12.31 -8.23
C LYS A 42 -19.60 -13.11 -7.76
N ASP A 43 -19.96 -13.01 -6.48
CA ASP A 43 -21.14 -13.62 -5.90
C ASP A 43 -22.34 -12.64 -5.97
N LYS A 44 -23.46 -13.13 -6.52
CA LYS A 44 -24.67 -12.33 -6.71
C LYS A 44 -25.28 -11.84 -5.40
N GLU A 45 -25.11 -12.57 -4.29
CA GLU A 45 -25.65 -12.16 -2.99
C GLU A 45 -24.91 -10.96 -2.41
N TRP A 46 -23.63 -10.80 -2.78
CA TRP A 46 -22.75 -9.75 -2.27
C TRP A 46 -22.63 -8.55 -3.21
N ALA A 47 -22.80 -8.77 -4.52
CA ALA A 47 -22.69 -7.71 -5.53
C ALA A 47 -23.59 -6.50 -5.26
N GLU A 48 -24.81 -6.69 -4.74
CA GLU A 48 -25.74 -5.59 -4.41
C GLU A 48 -25.39 -4.85 -3.10
N ARG A 49 -24.48 -5.39 -2.28
CA ARG A 49 -24.13 -4.85 -0.95
C ARG A 49 -22.76 -4.18 -0.90
N LEU A 50 -21.85 -4.57 -1.77
CA LEU A 50 -20.45 -4.14 -1.75
C LEU A 50 -20.20 -2.81 -2.50
N GLY A 51 -21.24 -2.20 -3.07
CA GLY A 51 -21.13 -1.03 -3.93
C GLY A 51 -20.85 -1.40 -5.39
N SER A 52 -20.53 -0.40 -6.22
CA SER A 52 -20.17 -0.62 -7.62
C SER A 52 -18.73 -1.12 -7.78
N THR A 53 -18.46 -1.81 -8.89
CA THR A 53 -17.10 -2.25 -9.23
C THR A 53 -16.12 -1.08 -9.29
N GLN A 54 -16.56 0.07 -9.82
CA GLN A 54 -15.73 1.27 -9.92
C GLN A 54 -15.31 1.80 -8.54
N GLU A 55 -16.22 1.78 -7.57
CA GLU A 55 -15.93 2.19 -6.19
C GLU A 55 -14.93 1.22 -5.54
N LEU A 56 -15.09 -0.09 -5.75
CA LEU A 56 -14.16 -1.09 -5.23
C LEU A 56 -12.76 -0.96 -5.86
N GLU A 57 -12.68 -0.74 -7.17
CA GLU A 57 -11.41 -0.50 -7.86
C GLU A 57 -10.72 0.78 -7.40
N GLN A 58 -11.50 1.85 -7.19
CA GLN A 58 -10.98 3.12 -6.68
C GLN A 58 -10.47 2.97 -5.23
N ALA A 59 -11.22 2.28 -4.37
CA ALA A 59 -10.79 1.97 -3.01
C ALA A 59 -9.51 1.11 -3.02
N HIS A 60 -9.45 0.09 -3.87
CA HIS A 60 -8.28 -0.76 -4.03
C HIS A 60 -7.04 0.06 -4.46
N LYS A 61 -7.21 1.01 -5.37
CA LYS A 61 -6.13 1.92 -5.80
C LYS A 61 -5.64 2.82 -4.65
N VAL A 62 -6.55 3.41 -3.88
CA VAL A 62 -6.21 4.26 -2.72
C VAL A 62 -5.47 3.44 -1.66
N ILE A 63 -5.95 2.24 -1.36
CA ILE A 63 -5.33 1.34 -0.38
C ILE A 63 -3.94 0.89 -0.86
N SER A 64 -3.80 0.54 -2.14
CA SER A 64 -2.51 0.16 -2.73
C SER A 64 -1.50 1.29 -2.63
N THR A 65 -1.89 2.52 -3.00
CA THR A 65 -1.05 3.72 -2.88
C THR A 65 -0.68 4.00 -1.42
N SER A 66 -1.62 3.80 -0.49
CA SER A 66 -1.39 3.96 0.94
C SER A 66 -0.38 2.95 1.47
N LEU A 67 -0.45 1.70 0.97
CA LEU A 67 0.47 0.64 1.35
C LEU A 67 1.88 0.94 0.85
N GLU A 68 2.02 1.42 -0.39
CA GLU A 68 3.31 1.88 -0.94
C GLU A 68 3.93 2.97 -0.07
N LYS A 69 3.14 4.00 0.29
CA LYS A 69 3.57 5.07 1.20
C LYS A 69 4.00 4.53 2.56
N ALA A 70 3.22 3.62 3.14
CA ALA A 70 3.54 3.00 4.42
C ALA A 70 4.88 2.26 4.35
N ILE A 71 5.04 1.37 3.36
CA ILE A 71 6.23 0.55 3.12
C ILE A 71 7.49 1.41 2.92
N MET A 72 7.37 2.47 2.12
CA MET A 72 8.49 3.38 1.83
C MET A 72 8.89 4.24 3.03
N SER A 73 8.03 4.36 4.05
CA SER A 73 8.36 5.12 5.24
C SER A 73 9.38 4.42 6.14
N PHE A 74 9.60 3.11 5.99
CA PHE A 74 10.52 2.35 6.84
C PHE A 74 11.90 2.18 6.21
N SER A 75 12.93 2.51 6.99
CA SER A 75 14.31 2.17 6.67
C SER A 75 14.66 0.74 7.11
N ASP A 76 15.77 0.18 6.61
CA ASP A 76 16.28 -1.12 7.09
C ASP A 76 16.60 -1.08 8.60
N SER A 77 17.01 0.10 9.11
CA SER A 77 17.26 0.31 10.54
C SER A 77 15.97 0.27 11.36
N ASP A 78 14.86 0.77 10.82
CA ASP A 78 13.55 0.71 11.44
C ASP A 78 13.06 -0.74 11.53
N LEU A 79 13.24 -1.52 10.46
CA LEU A 79 12.86 -2.94 10.44
C LEU A 79 13.69 -3.76 11.43
N LYS A 80 14.98 -3.47 11.57
CA LYS A 80 15.83 -4.09 12.58
C LYS A 80 15.33 -3.77 13.99
N LYS A 81 15.05 -2.50 14.29
CA LYS A 81 14.50 -2.08 15.59
C LYS A 81 13.14 -2.71 15.86
N ALA A 82 12.27 -2.80 14.85
CA ALA A 82 10.95 -3.42 14.97
C ALA A 82 11.05 -4.90 15.36
N SER A 83 12.03 -5.61 14.79
CA SER A 83 12.35 -7.01 15.16
C SER A 83 12.88 -7.11 16.59
N GLU A 84 13.89 -6.30 16.94
CA GLU A 84 14.53 -6.31 18.27
C GLU A 84 13.54 -5.98 19.40
N GLN A 85 12.62 -5.06 19.13
CA GLN A 85 11.56 -4.64 20.06
C GLN A 85 10.31 -5.53 20.00
N LYS A 86 10.30 -6.58 19.16
CA LYS A 86 9.15 -7.48 18.94
C LYS A 86 7.86 -6.75 18.54
N LEU A 87 8.00 -5.63 17.83
CA LEU A 87 6.88 -4.90 17.25
C LEU A 87 6.36 -5.57 15.97
N LEU A 88 7.25 -6.31 15.30
CA LEU A 88 6.93 -7.19 14.18
C LEU A 88 7.52 -8.58 14.44
N ASP A 89 6.75 -9.61 14.14
CA ASP A 89 7.26 -10.98 14.09
C ASP A 89 8.01 -11.27 12.77
N ASP A 90 8.65 -12.44 12.69
CA ASP A 90 9.46 -12.83 11.53
C ASP A 90 8.63 -12.92 10.23
N THR A 91 7.35 -13.32 10.35
CA THR A 91 6.43 -13.42 9.20
C THR A 91 6.11 -12.03 8.68
N GLN A 92 5.75 -11.11 9.57
CA GLN A 92 5.44 -9.72 9.24
C GLN A 92 6.65 -9.00 8.65
N LEU A 93 7.85 -9.21 9.22
CA LEU A 93 9.09 -8.67 8.67
C LEU A 93 9.38 -9.22 7.26
N HIS A 94 9.15 -10.51 7.05
CA HIS A 94 9.33 -11.12 5.74
C HIS A 94 8.37 -10.55 4.70
N GLU A 95 7.07 -10.47 5.02
CA GLU A 95 6.05 -9.85 4.16
C GLU A 95 6.42 -8.40 3.83
N MET A 96 6.84 -7.63 4.83
CA MET A 96 7.21 -6.23 4.66
C MET A 96 8.41 -6.05 3.73
N ARG A 97 9.44 -6.88 3.87
CA ARG A 97 10.61 -6.88 2.96
C ARG A 97 10.24 -7.26 1.53
N ILE A 98 9.38 -8.26 1.35
CA ILE A 98 8.86 -8.63 0.03
C ILE A 98 8.13 -7.44 -0.59
N ASN A 99 7.26 -6.78 0.19
CA ASN A 99 6.50 -5.66 -0.33
C ASN A 99 7.41 -4.45 -0.62
N GLN A 100 8.43 -4.16 0.20
CA GLN A 100 9.47 -3.17 -0.11
C GLN A 100 10.18 -3.46 -1.43
N ALA A 101 10.57 -4.71 -1.66
CA ALA A 101 11.22 -5.10 -2.91
C ALA A 101 10.29 -4.91 -4.12
N LYS A 102 9.02 -5.31 -4.00
CA LYS A 102 8.00 -5.10 -5.06
C LYS A 102 7.81 -3.63 -5.39
N VAL A 103 7.68 -2.77 -4.37
CA VAL A 103 7.52 -1.32 -4.57
C VAL A 103 8.76 -0.72 -5.23
N LYS A 104 9.97 -1.06 -4.77
CA LYS A 104 11.22 -0.60 -5.38
C LYS A 104 11.35 -1.04 -6.85
N LEU A 105 10.93 -2.26 -7.19
CA LEU A 105 10.92 -2.73 -8.58
C LEU A 105 9.88 -1.98 -9.42
N GLY A 106 8.70 -1.69 -8.87
CA GLY A 106 7.66 -0.90 -9.53
C GLY A 106 8.11 0.53 -9.84
N THR A 107 8.74 1.20 -8.89
CA THR A 107 9.26 2.56 -9.09
C THR A 107 10.40 2.61 -10.11
N LEU A 108 11.27 1.60 -10.13
CA LEU A 108 12.32 1.48 -11.15
C LEU A 108 11.72 1.38 -12.56
N ARG A 109 10.70 0.53 -12.77
CA ARG A 109 10.03 0.41 -14.08
C ARG A 109 9.39 1.72 -14.54
N GLN A 110 8.68 2.41 -13.64
CA GLN A 110 8.09 3.72 -13.95
C GLN A 110 9.15 4.76 -14.32
N SER A 111 10.31 4.73 -13.65
CA SER A 111 11.42 5.65 -13.96
C SER A 111 11.99 5.39 -15.36
N GLN A 112 12.13 4.13 -15.78
CA GLN A 112 12.60 3.74 -17.11
C GLN A 112 11.60 4.14 -18.20
N ASP A 113 10.31 3.84 -18.02
CA ASP A 113 9.24 4.23 -18.95
C ASP A 113 9.17 5.76 -19.13
N SER A 114 9.38 6.51 -18.04
CA SER A 114 9.37 7.97 -18.08
C SER A 114 10.60 8.56 -18.79
N TYR A 115 11.76 7.91 -18.67
CA TYR A 115 12.98 8.28 -19.37
C TYR A 115 12.83 8.00 -20.88
N GLU A 116 12.32 6.82 -21.25
CA GLU A 116 12.03 6.47 -22.65
C GLU A 116 10.99 7.39 -23.29
N LYS A 117 9.94 7.81 -22.56
CA LYS A 117 8.98 8.80 -23.09
C LYS A 117 9.58 10.20 -23.28
N LYS A 118 10.56 10.60 -22.47
CA LYS A 118 11.20 11.93 -22.56
C LYS A 118 12.37 11.98 -23.54
N HIS A 119 13.05 10.85 -23.76
CA HIS A 119 14.28 10.78 -24.55
C HIS A 119 14.23 9.76 -25.71
N GLY A 120 13.11 9.07 -25.89
CA GLY A 120 12.84 8.21 -27.02
C GLY A 120 12.78 9.05 -28.30
N LYS A 121 13.74 8.79 -29.18
CA LYS A 121 13.80 9.33 -30.54
C LYS A 121 12.47 9.07 -31.24
N SER A 122 11.89 10.12 -31.83
CA SER A 122 11.10 9.97 -33.05
C SER A 122 11.93 9.14 -34.02
N ILE A 123 11.47 7.92 -34.31
CA ILE A 123 11.80 7.22 -35.56
C ILE A 123 10.65 7.52 -36.51
#